data_AF-A0A2Z3GZ29-F1
#
_entry.id   AF-A0A2Z3GZ29-F1
#
_cell.length_a   1.000
_cell.length_b   1.000
_cell.length_c   1.000
_cell.angle_alpha   90.00
_cell.angle_beta   90.00
_cell.angle_gamma   90.00
#
_symmetry.space_group_name_H-M   'P 1'
#
loop_
_entity.id
_entity.type
_entity.pdbx_description
1 polymer ?
#
loop_
_entity_poly.entity_id
_entity_poly.type
_entity_poly.pdbx_seq_one_letter_code
_entity_poly.pdbx_strand_id
1 'polypeptide(L)'
;MAMPADQLPVGEGLLPDGSWGMFYVSRPEMIRLRDNGPQEKYEDARFLEEAVRDPDAIFLGLRRPNQDDALCYSVFLTCDPEEDDEDYKKPPRYGLAFLAFVRVANMGCVIFDWEWREEDPDLPGHPNNWRRDFGERLWSRP
;
A
#
# COMPACT_ATOMS: atom_id res chain seq x y z
N MET A 1 2.59 25.92 4.29
CA MET A 1 3.54 24.96 4.91
C MET A 1 4.04 24.09 3.78
N ALA A 2 5.34 24.13 3.45
CA ALA A 2 5.87 23.46 2.25
C ALA A 2 6.06 21.97 2.50
N MET A 3 5.73 21.13 1.51
CA MET A 3 6.08 19.71 1.54
C MET A 3 7.61 19.58 1.70
N PRO A 4 8.12 18.61 2.48
CA PRO A 4 9.55 18.30 2.46
C PRO A 4 9.96 18.03 1.02
N ALA A 5 11.02 18.69 0.53
CA ALA A 5 11.43 18.66 -0.87
C ALA A 5 11.66 17.23 -1.43
N ASP A 6 11.81 16.27 -0.53
CA ASP A 6 12.15 14.87 -0.80
C ASP A 6 10.94 13.91 -0.77
N GLN A 7 9.71 14.43 -0.76
CA GLN A 7 8.48 13.63 -0.76
C GLN A 7 7.68 13.85 -2.05
N LEU A 8 7.20 12.77 -2.65
CA LEU A 8 6.26 12.78 -3.78
C LEU A 8 4.86 12.47 -3.25
N PRO A 9 3.84 13.27 -3.60
CA PRO A 9 2.46 12.94 -3.23
C PRO A 9 2.01 11.69 -3.97
N VAL A 10 1.39 10.77 -3.22
CA VAL A 10 0.67 9.62 -3.78
C VAL A 10 -0.81 10.00 -3.97
N GLY A 11 -1.42 10.60 -2.94
CA GLY A 11 -2.83 11.01 -2.98
C GLY A 11 -3.43 11.20 -1.58
N GLU A 12 -4.73 11.43 -1.52
CA GLU A 12 -5.52 11.33 -0.28
C GLU A 12 -5.94 9.87 -0.06
N GLY A 13 -5.87 9.40 1.18
CA GLY A 13 -6.23 8.03 1.55
C GLY A 13 -6.88 7.92 2.92
N LEU A 14 -7.40 6.73 3.22
CA LEU A 14 -8.09 6.39 4.46
C LEU A 14 -7.09 6.24 5.62
N LEU A 15 -7.32 6.93 6.72
CA LEU A 15 -6.55 6.76 7.96
C LEU A 15 -7.19 5.68 8.83
N PRO A 16 -6.45 5.06 9.78
CA PRO A 16 -6.98 3.97 10.60
C PRO A 16 -8.17 4.37 11.49
N ASP A 17 -8.35 5.66 11.76
CA ASP A 17 -9.49 6.20 12.52
C ASP A 17 -10.73 6.47 11.63
N GLY A 18 -10.65 6.17 10.34
CA GLY A 18 -11.69 6.39 9.35
C GLY A 18 -11.71 7.79 8.72
N SER A 19 -10.79 8.68 9.12
CA SER A 19 -10.64 10.00 8.50
C SER A 19 -9.79 9.94 7.22
N TRP A 20 -9.68 11.05 6.50
CA TRP A 20 -8.89 11.17 5.27
C TRP A 20 -7.60 11.96 5.50
N GLY A 21 -6.50 11.52 4.91
CA GLY A 21 -5.20 12.17 5.03
C GLY A 21 -4.31 12.02 3.80
N MET A 22 -3.27 12.86 3.71
CA MET A 22 -2.31 12.82 2.60
C MET A 22 -1.28 11.69 2.77
N PHE A 23 -0.99 11.00 1.67
CA PHE A 23 0.03 9.97 1.57
C PHE A 23 1.15 10.41 0.64
N TYR A 24 2.37 10.01 1.00
CA TYR A 24 3.60 10.37 0.31
C TYR A 24 4.49 9.16 0.13
N VAL A 25 5.37 9.21 -0.87
CA VAL A 25 6.49 8.29 -1.05
C VAL A 25 7.79 9.08 -1.16
N SER A 26 8.88 8.49 -0.65
CA SER A 26 10.21 9.10 -0.71
C SER A 26 10.68 9.30 -2.16
N ARG A 27 10.94 10.56 -2.56
CA ARG A 27 11.48 10.91 -3.88
C ARG A 27 12.84 10.25 -4.14
N PRO A 28 13.83 10.28 -3.21
CA PRO A 28 15.09 9.57 -3.39
C PRO A 28 14.90 8.07 -3.60
N GLU A 29 13.95 7.45 -2.91
CA GLU A 29 13.68 6.02 -3.05
C GLU A 29 13.09 5.69 -4.43
N MET A 30 12.12 6.49 -4.90
CA MET A 30 11.56 6.32 -6.25
C MET A 30 12.62 6.49 -7.35
N ILE A 31 13.52 7.47 -7.21
CA ILE A 31 14.65 7.66 -8.13
C ILE A 31 15.58 6.44 -8.09
N ARG A 32 15.91 5.95 -6.88
CA ARG A 32 16.76 4.76 -6.71
C ARG A 32 16.14 3.53 -7.36
N LEU A 33 14.85 3.31 -7.17
CA LEU A 33 14.12 2.20 -7.76
C LEU A 33 14.07 2.28 -9.29
N ARG A 34 13.80 3.47 -9.83
CA ARG A 34 13.81 3.72 -11.28
C ARG A 34 15.18 3.45 -11.91
N ASP A 35 16.25 3.95 -11.28
CA ASP A 35 17.58 3.96 -11.89
C ASP A 35 18.35 2.65 -11.64
N ASN A 36 18.10 1.98 -10.50
CA ASN A 36 18.91 0.83 -10.04
C ASN A 36 18.08 -0.31 -9.42
N GLY A 37 16.78 -0.15 -9.22
CA GLY A 37 15.93 -1.16 -8.58
C GLY A 37 15.38 -2.19 -9.57
N PRO A 38 14.67 -3.21 -9.05
CA PRO A 38 13.86 -4.08 -9.89
C PRO A 38 12.79 -3.24 -10.60
N GLN A 39 12.75 -3.28 -11.93
CA GLN A 39 11.81 -2.48 -12.73
C GLN A 39 10.36 -2.73 -12.30
N GLU A 40 9.98 -3.98 -12.07
CA GLU A 40 8.65 -4.36 -11.59
C GLU A 40 8.27 -3.64 -10.28
N LYS A 41 9.23 -3.48 -9.35
CA LYS A 41 8.97 -2.78 -8.08
C LYS A 41 8.65 -1.31 -8.28
N TYR A 42 9.33 -0.66 -9.24
CA TYR A 42 9.06 0.73 -9.58
C TYR A 42 7.69 0.87 -10.27
N GLU A 43 7.37 -0.02 -11.21
CA GLU A 43 6.08 -0.04 -11.91
C GLU A 43 4.91 -0.30 -10.97
N ASP A 44 5.07 -1.22 -10.01
CA ASP A 44 4.09 -1.55 -8.97
C ASP A 44 3.71 -0.32 -8.10
N ALA A 45 4.51 0.75 -8.09
CA ALA A 45 4.18 1.97 -7.35
C ALA A 45 2.88 2.63 -7.83
N ARG A 46 2.42 2.35 -9.07
CA ARG A 46 1.15 2.87 -9.59
C ARG A 46 -0.08 2.42 -8.80
N PHE A 47 0.03 1.31 -8.06
CA PHE A 47 -1.04 0.74 -7.25
C PHE A 47 -1.13 1.36 -5.85
N LEU A 48 -0.16 2.19 -5.46
CA LEU A 48 -0.10 2.80 -4.14
C LEU A 48 -1.31 3.69 -3.84
N GLU A 49 -1.81 4.43 -4.85
CA GLU A 49 -2.97 5.31 -4.66
C GLU A 49 -4.22 4.49 -4.28
N GLU A 50 -4.52 3.43 -5.04
CA GLU A 50 -5.68 2.56 -4.74
C GLU A 50 -5.53 1.91 -3.36
N ALA A 51 -4.33 1.41 -3.04
CA ALA A 51 -4.07 0.74 -1.76
C ALA A 51 -4.36 1.63 -0.53
N VAL A 52 -4.07 2.92 -0.61
CA VAL A 52 -4.31 3.84 0.50
C VAL A 52 -5.69 4.49 0.44
N ARG A 53 -6.26 4.65 -0.76
CA ARG A 53 -7.56 5.29 -0.98
C ARG A 53 -8.72 4.36 -0.65
N ASP A 54 -8.61 3.10 -1.04
CA ASP A 54 -9.68 2.12 -0.92
C ASP A 54 -9.13 0.74 -0.47
N PRO A 55 -8.47 0.67 0.70
CA PRO A 55 -7.95 -0.59 1.22
C PRO A 55 -9.09 -1.58 1.51
N ASP A 56 -8.79 -2.86 1.47
CA ASP A 56 -9.64 -3.92 2.03
C ASP A 56 -9.34 -4.16 3.52
N ALA A 57 -8.08 -3.94 3.93
CA ALA A 57 -7.67 -4.03 5.31
C ALA A 57 -6.52 -3.08 5.66
N ILE A 58 -6.53 -2.62 6.92
CA ILE A 58 -5.43 -1.86 7.53
C ILE A 58 -4.94 -2.63 8.76
N PHE A 59 -3.67 -2.97 8.79
CA PHE A 59 -3.02 -3.66 9.89
C PHE A 59 -1.99 -2.77 10.59
N LEU A 60 -1.73 -3.05 11.87
CA LEU A 60 -0.69 -2.43 12.69
C LEU A 60 0.26 -3.49 13.24
N GLY A 61 1.51 -3.10 13.47
CA GLY A 61 2.48 -3.92 14.17
C GLY A 61 3.05 -4.99 13.27
N LEU A 62 3.66 -4.55 12.17
CA LEU A 62 4.41 -5.43 11.28
C LEU A 62 5.50 -6.13 12.10
N ARG A 63 5.44 -7.46 12.19
CA ARG A 63 6.36 -8.27 13.00
C ARG A 63 7.72 -8.44 12.31
N ARG A 64 8.37 -7.31 12.01
CA ARG A 64 9.73 -7.16 11.47
C ARG A 64 10.54 -6.24 12.40
N PRO A 65 11.88 -6.37 12.46
CA PRO A 65 12.69 -5.53 13.33
C PRO A 65 12.47 -4.02 13.07
N ASN A 66 12.17 -3.25 14.13
CA ASN A 66 11.96 -1.80 14.12
C ASN A 66 10.77 -1.30 13.27
N GLN A 67 9.73 -2.13 13.09
CA GLN A 67 8.53 -1.80 12.31
C GLN A 67 7.23 -2.11 13.07
N ASP A 68 7.32 -2.17 14.40
CA ASP A 68 6.22 -2.41 15.33
C ASP A 68 5.18 -1.27 15.35
N ASP A 69 5.55 -0.08 14.88
CA ASP A 69 4.69 1.09 14.68
C ASP A 69 4.16 1.23 13.25
N ALA A 70 4.62 0.38 12.32
CA ALA A 70 4.25 0.49 10.92
C ALA A 70 2.83 -0.01 10.67
N LEU A 71 2.13 0.72 9.81
CA LEU A 71 0.85 0.33 9.24
C LEU A 71 1.07 -0.46 7.95
N CYS A 72 0.14 -1.36 7.64
CA CYS A 72 0.08 -2.04 6.36
C CYS A 72 -1.32 -1.89 5.79
N TYR A 73 -1.39 -1.24 4.64
CA TYR A 73 -2.59 -1.13 3.82
C TYR A 73 -2.58 -2.29 2.84
N SER A 74 -3.68 -3.02 2.77
CA SER A 74 -3.81 -4.19 1.91
C SER A 74 -5.04 -4.04 1.03
N VAL A 75 -4.88 -4.34 -0.25
CA VAL A 75 -5.95 -4.25 -1.24
C VAL A 75 -5.87 -5.42 -2.21
N PHE A 76 -7.04 -5.96 -2.56
CA PHE A 76 -7.22 -6.80 -3.72
C PHE A 76 -7.52 -5.90 -4.92
N LEU A 77 -6.54 -5.77 -5.81
CA LEU A 77 -6.71 -4.93 -6.99
C LEU A 77 -7.66 -5.58 -7.97
N THR A 78 -8.75 -4.88 -8.25
CA THR A 78 -9.79 -5.35 -9.19
C THR A 78 -9.43 -5.05 -10.65
N CYS A 79 -8.54 -4.07 -10.88
CA CYS A 79 -8.10 -3.67 -12.21
C CYS A 79 -6.67 -3.17 -12.23
N ASP A 80 -6.02 -3.31 -13.39
CA ASP A 80 -4.79 -2.56 -13.68
C ASP A 80 -5.15 -1.16 -14.22
N PRO A 81 -4.64 -0.06 -13.61
CA PRO A 81 -4.87 1.29 -14.10
C PRO A 81 -4.41 1.55 -15.54
N GLU A 82 -3.49 0.74 -16.07
CA GLU A 82 -2.96 0.87 -17.44
C GLU A 82 -3.65 -0.05 -18.46
N GLU A 83 -4.57 -0.94 -18.04
CA GLU A 83 -5.40 -1.68 -19.00
C GLU A 83 -6.50 -0.77 -19.55
N ASP A 84 -6.31 -0.31 -20.80
CA ASP A 84 -7.23 0.54 -21.58
C ASP A 84 -8.54 -0.16 -22.01
N ASP A 85 -8.73 -1.44 -21.66
CA ASP A 85 -9.93 -2.20 -22.05
C ASP A 85 -11.05 -2.00 -21.01
N GLU A 86 -11.89 -0.98 -21.24
CA GLU A 86 -13.04 -0.67 -20.37
C GLU A 86 -14.01 -1.85 -20.20
N ASP A 87 -14.06 -2.77 -21.16
CA ASP A 87 -14.99 -3.90 -21.17
C ASP A 87 -14.45 -5.13 -20.40
N TYR A 88 -13.14 -5.18 -20.08
CA TYR A 88 -12.54 -6.33 -19.40
C TYR A 88 -11.27 -6.00 -18.60
N LYS A 89 -11.40 -5.14 -17.58
CA LYS A 89 -10.31 -4.91 -16.63
C LYS A 89 -10.04 -6.17 -15.81
N LYS A 90 -8.87 -6.79 -16.01
CA LYS A 90 -8.47 -7.95 -15.21
C LYS A 90 -7.70 -7.49 -13.98
N PRO A 91 -7.73 -8.28 -12.89
CA PRO A 91 -6.83 -8.03 -11.79
C PRO A 91 -5.38 -8.17 -12.29
N PRO A 92 -4.48 -7.24 -11.94
CA PRO A 92 -3.10 -7.24 -12.41
C PRO A 92 -2.35 -8.51 -11.99
N ARG A 93 -2.67 -9.08 -10.82
CA ARG A 93 -2.16 -10.38 -10.35
C ARG A 93 -3.25 -11.17 -9.62
N TYR A 94 -3.72 -12.27 -10.22
CA TYR A 94 -4.77 -13.11 -9.64
C TYR A 94 -4.28 -13.83 -8.37
N GLY A 95 -5.09 -13.80 -7.30
CA GLY A 95 -4.80 -14.47 -6.03
C GLY A 95 -3.70 -13.81 -5.20
N LEU A 96 -3.33 -12.56 -5.51
CA LEU A 96 -2.39 -11.77 -4.74
C LEU A 96 -3.07 -10.51 -4.18
N ALA A 97 -2.69 -10.15 -2.95
CA ALA A 97 -2.98 -8.85 -2.36
C ALA A 97 -1.78 -7.92 -2.54
N PHE A 98 -2.05 -6.65 -2.85
CA PHE A 98 -1.03 -5.60 -2.89
C PHE A 98 -0.96 -4.92 -1.53
N LEU A 99 0.25 -4.79 -1.00
CA LEU A 99 0.53 -4.24 0.32
C LEU A 99 1.31 -2.94 0.21
N ALA A 100 0.87 -1.90 0.90
CA ALA A 100 1.62 -0.67 1.10
C ALA A 100 1.95 -0.48 2.59
N PHE A 101 3.25 -0.40 2.90
CA PHE A 101 3.74 -0.23 4.26
C PHE A 101 3.99 1.25 4.57
N VAL A 102 3.39 1.71 5.66
CA VAL A 102 3.21 3.13 5.95
C VAL A 102 3.68 3.46 7.36
N ARG A 103 4.30 4.64 7.52
CA ARG A 103 4.51 5.29 8.83
C ARG A 103 3.74 6.60 8.90
N VAL A 104 3.19 6.89 10.07
CA VAL A 104 2.57 8.18 10.35
C VAL A 104 3.67 9.22 10.58
N ALA A 105 3.55 10.38 9.94
CA ALA A 105 4.44 11.52 10.07
C ALA A 105 3.64 12.81 10.37
N ASN A 106 4.34 13.88 10.76
CA ASN A 106 3.68 15.13 11.20
C ASN A 106 2.75 15.78 10.15
N MET A 107 2.96 15.50 8.85
CA MET A 107 2.25 16.13 7.73
C MET A 107 1.40 15.14 6.93
N GLY A 108 1.22 13.92 7.42
CA GLY A 108 0.50 12.85 6.71
C GLY A 108 1.19 11.50 6.88
N CYS A 109 1.00 10.61 5.93
CA CYS A 109 1.51 9.26 5.96
C CYS A 109 2.62 9.07 4.92
N VAL A 110 3.69 8.36 5.27
CA VAL A 110 4.80 8.07 4.37
C VAL A 110 4.85 6.58 4.09
N ILE A 111 4.63 6.21 2.83
CA ILE A 111 4.85 4.88 2.29
C ILE A 111 6.36 4.68 2.16
N PHE A 112 6.88 3.63 2.79
CA PHE A 112 8.32 3.32 2.77
C PHE A 112 8.64 2.03 2.03
N ASP A 113 7.65 1.17 1.79
CA ASP A 113 7.81 -0.08 1.06
C ASP A 113 6.43 -0.58 0.54
N TRP A 114 6.42 -1.47 -0.44
CA TRP A 114 5.21 -2.11 -0.96
C TRP A 114 5.51 -3.47 -1.57
N GLU A 115 4.61 -4.44 -1.49
CA GLU A 115 4.85 -5.74 -2.09
C GLU A 115 3.56 -6.48 -2.44
N TRP A 116 3.67 -7.42 -3.36
CA TRP A 116 2.64 -8.40 -3.63
C TRP A 116 2.81 -9.60 -2.72
N ARG A 117 1.72 -10.08 -2.13
CA ARG A 117 1.68 -11.33 -1.36
C ARG A 117 0.52 -12.19 -1.79
N GLU A 118 0.65 -13.50 -1.61
CA GLU A 118 -0.49 -14.42 -1.75
C GLU A 118 -1.63 -13.95 -0.86
N GLU A 119 -2.84 -14.01 -1.40
CA GLU A 119 -4.06 -13.67 -0.68
C GLU A 119 -4.48 -14.80 0.27
N ASP A 120 -5.16 -14.44 1.35
CA ASP A 120 -5.88 -15.38 2.20
C ASP A 120 -7.12 -15.91 1.44
N PRO A 121 -7.22 -17.23 1.17
CA PRO A 121 -8.31 -17.78 0.35
C PRO A 121 -9.69 -17.59 0.98
N ASP A 122 -9.76 -17.37 2.30
CA ASP A 122 -11.01 -17.15 3.01
C ASP A 122 -11.36 -15.66 3.15
N LEU A 123 -10.40 -14.75 2.91
CA LEU A 123 -10.54 -13.31 3.14
C LEU A 123 -9.85 -12.51 2.02
N PRO A 124 -10.57 -12.20 0.93
CA PRO A 124 -10.04 -11.36 -0.14
C PRO A 124 -9.50 -10.02 0.38
N GLY A 125 -8.42 -9.55 -0.25
CA GLY A 125 -7.70 -8.33 0.11
C GLY A 125 -6.88 -8.44 1.40
N HIS A 126 -6.81 -9.62 2.04
CA HIS A 126 -5.89 -9.88 3.15
C HIS A 126 -4.70 -10.72 2.66
N PRO A 127 -3.45 -10.44 3.06
CA PRO A 127 -2.34 -11.31 2.71
C PRO A 127 -2.41 -12.59 3.53
N ASN A 128 -2.05 -13.71 2.92
CA ASN A 128 -1.92 -15.00 3.57
C ASN A 128 -1.01 -14.88 4.80
N ASN A 129 -1.38 -15.56 5.90
CA ASN A 129 -0.73 -15.47 7.21
C ASN A 129 -0.75 -14.09 7.89
N TRP A 130 -1.65 -13.17 7.52
CA TRP A 130 -1.73 -11.84 8.16
C TRP A 130 -1.78 -11.88 9.70
N ARG A 131 -2.48 -12.84 10.31
CA ARG A 131 -2.54 -13.02 11.78
C ARG A 131 -1.17 -13.29 12.44
N ARG A 132 -0.26 -13.88 11.67
CA ARG A 132 1.11 -14.16 12.10
C ARG A 132 2.02 -12.97 11.87
N ASP A 133 1.82 -12.26 10.77
CA ASP A 133 2.76 -11.25 10.29
C ASP A 133 2.47 -9.84 10.83
N PHE A 134 1.24 -9.61 11.32
CA PHE A 134 0.80 -8.34 11.92
C PHE A 134 0.35 -8.50 13.37
N GLY A 135 0.43 -7.42 14.14
CA GLY A 135 -0.01 -7.37 15.53
C GLY A 135 -1.53 -7.30 15.65
N GLU A 136 -2.13 -6.36 14.92
CA GLU A 136 -3.56 -6.05 15.00
C GLU A 136 -4.13 -5.69 13.62
N ARG A 137 -5.41 -6.01 13.39
CA ARG A 137 -6.19 -5.49 12.27
C ARG A 137 -7.01 -4.31 12.77
N LEU A 138 -6.62 -3.10 12.39
CA LEU A 138 -7.27 -1.86 12.83
C LEU A 138 -8.58 -1.61 12.09
N TRP A 139 -8.63 -1.99 10.81
CA TRP A 139 -9.80 -1.76 9.96
C TRP A 139 -9.90 -2.85 8.90
N SER A 140 -11.12 -3.18 8.51
CA SER A 140 -11.42 -4.00 7.34
C SER A 140 -12.71 -3.53 6.69
N ARG A 141 -12.78 -3.65 5.37
CA ARG A 141 -14.01 -3.41 4.62
C ARG A 141 -15.14 -4.31 5.18
N PRO A 142 -16.35 -3.76 5.41
CA PRO A 142 -17.49 -4.51 5.92
C PRO A 142 -18.02 -5.56 4.94
#